data_AF-A0A3M1YIN7-F1
#
_entry.id   AF-A0A3M1YIN7-F1
#
_cell.length_a   1.000
_cell.length_b   1.000
_cell.length_c   1.000
_cell.angle_alpha   90.00
_cell.angle_beta   90.00
_cell.angle_gamma   90.00
#
_symmetry.space_group_name_H-M   'P 1'
#
loop_
_entity.id
_entity.type
_entity.pdbx_description
1 polymer ?
#
loop_
_entity_poly.entity_id
_entity_poly.type
_entity_poly.pdbx_seq_one_letter_code
_entity_poly.pdbx_strand_id
1 'polypeptide(L)'
;MEASLIYTCNIGGDLNLLPRLHTFIRAQRAGTDAILLDLGGACSPNIWHCEVTEGRSTLLVLDAMGYDLAYVELSSESREKLRNQVMMRLVDGTHPITYKDILFTTKPRHHRDEVLVIPAEKTYLKDKTLHLANIKSGEVGIVHVEGDMIQHQVHTVPEHIPPDPSISGTIEFVLSEARYFQRKKSRENRLS
;
A
#
# COMPACT_ATOMS: atom_id res chain seq x y z
N MET A 1 -2.40 5.18 -22.35
CA MET A 1 -2.32 4.23 -21.23
C MET A 1 -3.25 3.07 -21.50
N GLU A 2 -2.78 1.85 -21.25
CA GLU A 2 -3.59 0.65 -21.13
C GLU A 2 -3.17 -0.02 -19.81
N ALA A 3 -4.07 -0.06 -18.83
CA ALA A 3 -3.72 -0.50 -17.48
C ALA A 3 -4.94 -0.99 -16.71
N SER A 4 -4.73 -2.02 -15.88
CA SER A 4 -5.65 -2.43 -14.84
C SER A 4 -4.99 -2.25 -13.48
N LEU A 5 -5.61 -1.50 -12.59
CA LEU A 5 -5.12 -1.19 -11.25
C LEU A 5 -6.14 -1.60 -10.20
N ILE A 6 -5.66 -2.16 -9.10
CA ILE A 6 -6.42 -2.35 -7.87
C ILE A 6 -5.67 -1.61 -6.78
N TYR A 7 -6.36 -0.75 -6.03
CA TYR A 7 -5.69 0.07 -5.03
C TYR A 7 -6.44 0.19 -3.71
N THR A 8 -5.67 0.47 -2.67
CA THR A 8 -6.14 0.80 -1.32
C THR A 8 -5.54 2.11 -0.87
N CYS A 9 -6.11 2.69 0.19
CA CYS A 9 -5.62 3.92 0.80
C CYS A 9 -6.07 3.97 2.26
N ASN A 10 -5.33 4.71 3.10
CA ASN A 10 -5.74 5.05 4.46
C ASN A 10 -6.01 3.86 5.39
N ILE A 11 -5.28 2.74 5.23
CA ILE A 11 -5.40 1.57 6.14
C ILE A 11 -5.17 1.98 7.60
N GLY A 12 -4.30 2.97 7.84
CA GLY A 12 -4.13 3.62 9.13
C GLY A 12 -3.48 2.74 10.20
N GLY A 13 -2.89 1.61 9.82
CA GLY A 13 -2.35 0.62 10.75
C GLY A 13 -3.37 -0.40 11.24
N ASP A 14 -4.61 -0.42 10.71
CA ASP A 14 -5.59 -1.43 11.09
C ASP A 14 -5.26 -2.81 10.47
N LEU A 15 -4.38 -3.56 11.14
CA LEU A 15 -3.99 -4.88 10.67
C LEU A 15 -5.15 -5.89 10.71
N ASN A 16 -6.18 -5.69 11.53
CA ASN A 16 -7.30 -6.63 11.64
C ASN A 16 -8.15 -6.67 10.36
N LEU A 17 -8.13 -5.59 9.58
CA LEU A 17 -8.80 -5.50 8.30
C LEU A 17 -8.12 -6.37 7.22
N LEU A 18 -6.79 -6.48 7.27
CA LEU A 18 -5.97 -6.97 6.16
C LEU A 18 -6.25 -8.42 5.73
N PRO A 19 -6.54 -9.39 6.62
CA PRO A 19 -6.85 -10.76 6.20
C PRO A 19 -8.07 -10.85 5.29
N ARG A 20 -9.14 -10.09 5.60
CA ARG A 20 -10.37 -10.08 4.79
C ARG A 20 -10.18 -9.29 3.50
N LEU A 21 -9.50 -8.15 3.61
CA LEU A 21 -9.10 -7.33 2.47
C LEU A 21 -8.29 -8.16 1.46
N HIS A 22 -7.35 -8.99 1.93
CA HIS A 22 -6.56 -9.87 1.07
C HIS A 22 -7.45 -10.89 0.33
N THR A 23 -8.37 -11.55 1.03
CA THR A 23 -9.31 -12.48 0.40
C THR A 23 -10.15 -11.80 -0.68
N PHE A 24 -10.66 -10.60 -0.41
CA PHE A 24 -11.41 -9.81 -1.38
C PHE A 24 -10.55 -9.45 -2.60
N ILE A 25 -9.37 -8.86 -2.38
CA ILE A 25 -8.44 -8.45 -3.46
C ILE A 25 -8.03 -9.65 -4.32
N ARG A 26 -7.73 -10.81 -3.70
CA ARG A 26 -7.36 -12.02 -4.43
C ARG A 26 -8.48 -12.48 -5.37
N ALA A 27 -9.74 -12.38 -4.93
CA ALA A 27 -10.89 -12.68 -5.79
C ALA A 27 -11.01 -11.68 -6.96
N GLN A 28 -10.81 -10.38 -6.71
CA GLN A 28 -10.85 -9.36 -7.77
C GLN A 28 -9.69 -9.50 -8.77
N ARG A 29 -8.51 -9.95 -8.33
CA ARG A 29 -7.34 -10.17 -9.19
C ARG A 29 -7.41 -11.42 -10.04
N ALA A 30 -8.28 -12.39 -9.69
CA ALA A 30 -8.29 -13.71 -10.32
C ALA A 30 -8.49 -13.60 -11.85
N GLY A 31 -7.51 -14.06 -12.63
CA GLY A 31 -7.55 -14.02 -14.10
C GLY A 31 -7.20 -12.66 -14.72
N THR A 32 -6.76 -11.69 -13.91
CA THR A 32 -6.31 -10.37 -14.39
C THR A 32 -4.80 -10.22 -14.15
N ASP A 33 -4.16 -9.33 -14.91
CA ASP A 33 -2.77 -8.93 -14.66
C ASP A 33 -2.67 -7.59 -13.91
N ALA A 34 -3.73 -7.23 -13.18
CA ALA A 34 -3.87 -5.94 -12.52
C ALA A 34 -2.72 -5.67 -11.53
N ILE A 35 -2.23 -4.43 -11.55
CA ILE A 35 -1.20 -3.93 -10.62
C ILE A 35 -1.90 -3.58 -9.30
N LEU A 36 -1.41 -4.16 -8.21
CA LEU A 36 -1.92 -3.91 -6.86
C LEU A 36 -1.06 -2.85 -6.17
N LEU A 37 -1.64 -1.75 -5.70
CA LEU A 37 -0.90 -0.68 -5.04
C LEU A 37 -1.61 -0.05 -3.84
N ASP A 38 -0.84 0.50 -2.90
CA ASP A 38 -1.35 1.33 -1.81
C ASP A 38 -0.98 2.81 -2.06
N LEU A 39 -1.95 3.72 -1.89
CA LEU A 39 -1.80 5.16 -2.11
C LEU A 39 -1.36 5.92 -0.84
N GLY A 40 -0.78 5.23 0.13
CA GLY A 40 -0.31 5.82 1.37
C GLY A 40 -1.38 5.85 2.46
N GLY A 41 -0.97 6.37 3.61
CA GLY A 41 -1.76 6.27 4.85
C GLY A 41 -1.82 4.84 5.39
N ALA A 42 -0.91 3.94 4.98
CA ALA A 42 -0.89 2.55 5.43
C ALA A 42 -0.66 2.40 6.94
N CYS A 43 0.12 3.30 7.56
CA CYS A 43 0.44 3.29 8.98
C CYS A 43 0.21 4.68 9.59
N SER A 44 -0.44 4.74 10.76
CA SER A 44 -0.62 5.97 11.52
C SER A 44 0.36 6.03 12.70
N PRO A 45 1.03 7.16 12.99
CA PRO A 45 1.92 7.28 14.14
C PRO A 45 1.20 7.11 15.49
N ASN A 46 -0.13 7.18 15.52
CA ASN A 46 -0.94 6.96 16.73
C ASN A 46 -1.20 5.48 17.02
N ILE A 47 -0.80 4.57 16.12
CA ILE A 47 -0.91 3.12 16.33
C ILE A 47 0.43 2.58 16.81
N TRP A 48 0.43 1.87 17.94
CA TRP A 48 1.64 1.50 18.67
C TRP A 48 2.69 0.77 17.79
N HIS A 49 2.27 -0.18 16.95
CA HIS A 49 3.20 -0.94 16.13
C HIS A 49 3.74 -0.09 14.99
N CYS A 50 2.95 0.84 14.46
CA CYS A 50 3.39 1.82 13.47
C CYS A 50 4.44 2.75 14.06
N GLU A 51 4.19 3.32 15.24
CA GLU A 51 5.14 4.18 15.95
C GLU A 51 6.47 3.45 16.19
N VAL A 52 6.41 2.28 16.84
CA VAL A 52 7.60 1.51 17.23
C VAL A 52 8.42 1.09 16.02
N THR A 53 7.77 0.75 14.90
CA THR A 53 8.43 0.29 13.67
C THR A 53 8.72 1.42 12.68
N GLU A 54 8.42 2.68 13.03
CA GLU A 54 8.58 3.85 12.14
C GLU A 54 7.85 3.63 10.80
N GLY A 55 6.59 3.17 10.88
CA GLY A 55 5.68 2.97 9.74
C GLY A 55 5.83 1.65 8.98
N ARG A 56 6.86 0.83 9.27
CA ARG A 56 7.19 -0.37 8.47
C ARG A 56 6.24 -1.54 8.67
N SER A 57 5.64 -1.69 9.86
CA SER A 57 4.82 -2.86 10.20
C SER A 57 3.70 -3.16 9.20
N THR A 58 2.86 -2.19 8.83
CA THR A 58 1.81 -2.43 7.83
C THR A 58 2.39 -2.79 6.47
N LEU A 59 3.47 -2.14 6.05
CA LEU A 59 4.09 -2.36 4.73
C LEU A 59 4.62 -3.78 4.56
N LEU A 60 5.12 -4.40 5.64
CA LEU A 60 5.51 -5.82 5.64
C LEU A 60 4.32 -6.74 5.38
N VAL A 61 3.14 -6.42 5.92
CA VAL A 61 1.92 -7.21 5.68
C VAL A 61 1.40 -6.98 4.26
N LEU A 62 1.46 -5.75 3.74
CA LEU A 62 1.09 -5.45 2.35
C LEU A 62 1.99 -6.20 1.35
N ASP A 63 3.29 -6.28 1.62
CA ASP A 63 4.22 -7.09 0.84
C ASP A 63 3.81 -8.57 0.81
N ALA A 64 3.49 -9.14 1.99
CA ALA A 64 3.01 -10.52 2.09
C ALA A 64 1.65 -10.75 1.39
N MET A 65 0.82 -9.72 1.28
CA MET A 65 -0.44 -9.76 0.51
C MET A 65 -0.22 -9.70 -1.01
N GLY A 66 1.03 -9.47 -1.47
CA GLY A 66 1.39 -9.41 -2.88
C GLY A 66 1.13 -8.05 -3.53
N TYR A 67 1.25 -6.95 -2.77
CA TYR A 67 1.23 -5.60 -3.34
C TYR A 67 2.46 -5.38 -4.22
N ASP A 68 2.24 -4.79 -5.40
CA ASP A 68 3.30 -4.49 -6.36
C ASP A 68 4.02 -3.19 -5.99
N LEU A 69 3.28 -2.19 -5.50
CA LEU A 69 3.79 -0.88 -5.08
C LEU A 69 3.09 -0.33 -3.82
N ALA A 70 3.78 0.53 -3.08
CA ALA A 70 3.15 1.39 -2.06
C ALA A 70 3.78 2.78 -2.07
N TYR A 71 2.94 3.82 -1.95
CA TYR A 71 3.40 5.14 -1.57
C TYR A 71 3.80 5.14 -0.09
N VAL A 72 5.01 5.61 0.20
CA VAL A 72 5.56 5.61 1.55
C VAL A 72 6.04 6.99 1.98
N GLU A 73 5.82 7.31 3.25
CA GLU A 73 6.34 8.49 3.92
C GLU A 73 7.28 8.05 5.06
N LEU A 74 8.40 7.43 4.70
CA LEU A 74 9.40 6.91 5.63
C LEU A 74 10.60 7.85 5.70
N SER A 75 11.29 7.87 6.85
CA SER A 75 12.64 8.41 6.93
C SER A 75 13.58 7.63 6.00
N SER A 76 14.68 8.25 5.56
CA SER A 76 15.67 7.57 4.70
C SER A 76 16.22 6.29 5.35
N GLU A 77 16.44 6.31 6.67
CA GLU A 77 16.90 5.14 7.42
C GLU A 77 15.84 4.02 7.45
N SER A 78 14.58 4.36 7.74
CA SER A 78 13.49 3.40 7.77
C SER A 78 13.22 2.80 6.38
N ARG A 79 13.28 3.64 5.33
CA ARG A 79 13.18 3.22 3.93
C ARG A 79 14.26 2.22 3.55
N GLU A 80 15.53 2.49 3.88
CA GLU A 80 16.62 1.59 3.52
C GLU A 80 16.53 0.24 4.27
N LYS A 81 16.12 0.26 5.54
CA LYS A 81 15.83 -0.97 6.29
C LYS A 81 14.73 -1.78 5.62
N LEU A 82 13.63 -1.13 5.21
CA LEU A 82 12.49 -1.80 4.59
C LEU A 82 12.81 -2.32 3.19
N ARG A 83 13.55 -1.56 2.38
CA ARG A 83 13.92 -1.91 1.00
C ARG A 83 14.59 -3.28 0.90
N ASN A 84 15.36 -3.67 1.92
CA ASN A 84 16.05 -4.97 1.96
C ASN A 84 15.18 -6.11 2.52
N GLN A 85 13.92 -5.84 2.89
CA GLN A 85 13.00 -6.77 3.55
C GLN A 85 11.74 -7.07 2.75
N VAL A 86 11.38 -6.21 1.77
CA VAL A 86 10.16 -6.35 0.97
C VAL A 86 10.49 -6.50 -0.51
N MET A 87 9.62 -7.18 -1.25
CA MET A 87 9.67 -7.26 -2.71
C MET A 87 8.86 -6.13 -3.37
N MET A 88 7.85 -5.61 -2.67
CA MET A 88 7.02 -4.46 -3.03
C MET A 88 7.88 -3.23 -3.31
N ARG A 89 7.56 -2.51 -4.39
CA ARG A 89 8.26 -1.28 -4.78
C ARG A 89 7.78 -0.11 -3.93
N LEU A 90 8.72 0.59 -3.29
CA LEU A 90 8.44 1.75 -2.46
C LEU A 90 8.53 3.04 -3.28
N VAL A 91 7.43 3.77 -3.44
CA VAL A 91 7.38 5.04 -4.18
C VAL A 91 7.32 6.21 -3.20
N ASP A 92 8.08 7.29 -3.45
CA ASP A 92 7.99 8.53 -2.66
C ASP A 92 8.34 9.78 -3.51
N GLY A 93 8.59 10.91 -2.84
CA GLY A 93 8.95 12.19 -3.47
C GLY A 93 10.22 12.16 -4.32
N THR A 94 11.18 11.31 -3.97
CA THR A 94 12.52 11.27 -4.57
C THR A 94 12.80 9.98 -5.33
N HIS A 95 11.98 8.95 -5.15
CA HIS A 95 12.12 7.64 -5.76
C HIS A 95 10.87 7.26 -6.58
N PRO A 96 10.69 7.85 -7.78
CA PRO A 96 9.69 7.36 -8.72
C PRO A 96 10.09 5.98 -9.25
N ILE A 97 9.12 5.19 -9.71
CA ILE A 97 9.36 3.82 -10.18
C ILE A 97 8.62 3.57 -11.49
N THR A 98 9.32 3.02 -12.48
CA THR A 98 8.68 2.49 -13.69
C THR A 98 8.38 1.01 -13.51
N TYR A 99 7.14 0.60 -13.76
CA TYR A 99 6.71 -0.80 -13.70
C TYR A 99 5.66 -1.06 -14.78
N LYS A 100 5.86 -2.11 -15.58
CA LYS A 100 5.05 -2.40 -16.78
C LYS A 100 4.89 -1.17 -17.69
N ASP A 101 5.99 -0.48 -17.97
CA ASP A 101 6.07 0.75 -18.79
C ASP A 101 5.27 1.97 -18.28
N ILE A 102 4.69 1.89 -17.07
CA ILE A 102 3.98 2.97 -16.41
C ILE A 102 4.87 3.59 -15.34
N LEU A 103 4.94 4.93 -15.31
CA LEU A 103 5.67 5.66 -14.27
C LEU A 103 4.77 5.91 -13.06
N PHE A 104 5.16 5.42 -11.89
CA PHE A 104 4.53 5.69 -10.61
C PHE A 104 5.34 6.75 -9.85
N THR A 105 4.69 7.85 -9.48
CA THR A 105 5.35 9.03 -8.89
C THR A 105 4.39 9.82 -8.02
N THR A 106 4.90 10.73 -7.21
CA THR A 106 4.10 11.61 -6.32
C THR A 106 3.88 13.00 -6.91
N LYS A 107 4.54 13.31 -8.03
CA LYS A 107 4.43 14.59 -8.74
C LYS A 107 4.45 14.36 -10.25
N PRO A 108 3.68 15.14 -11.04
CA PRO A 108 3.70 15.10 -12.50
C PRO A 108 5.13 15.17 -13.06
N ARG A 109 5.48 14.27 -13.98
CA ARG A 109 6.77 14.27 -14.68
C ARG A 109 6.66 14.31 -16.20
N HIS A 110 5.44 14.40 -16.74
CA HIS A 110 5.16 14.42 -18.17
C HIS A 110 5.69 13.16 -18.89
N HIS A 111 5.64 12.00 -18.21
CA HIS A 111 5.92 10.72 -18.84
C HIS A 111 4.76 10.30 -19.74
N ARG A 112 5.01 9.39 -20.70
CA ARG A 112 4.00 8.95 -21.67
C ARG A 112 2.75 8.39 -20.99
N ASP A 113 2.94 7.54 -19.99
CA ASP A 113 1.89 6.98 -19.13
C ASP A 113 2.38 7.08 -17.68
N GLU A 114 1.59 7.76 -16.84
CA GLU A 114 1.97 8.11 -15.47
C GLU A 114 0.82 7.90 -14.50
N VAL A 115 1.10 7.40 -13.29
CA VAL A 115 0.13 7.27 -12.20
C VAL A 115 0.66 8.07 -11.01
N LEU A 116 -0.15 9.02 -10.53
CA LEU A 116 0.13 9.68 -9.26
C LEU A 116 -0.31 8.77 -8.11
N VAL A 117 0.65 8.34 -7.30
CA VAL A 117 0.40 7.47 -6.13
C VAL A 117 0.00 8.25 -4.87
N ILE A 118 -0.34 9.53 -5.04
CA ILE A 118 -0.96 10.35 -4.00
C ILE A 118 -2.46 10.40 -4.23
N PRO A 119 -3.29 10.29 -3.17
CA PRO A 119 -4.74 10.28 -3.32
C PRO A 119 -5.26 11.65 -3.80
N ALA A 120 -6.18 11.63 -4.76
CA ALA A 120 -6.89 12.79 -5.28
C ALA A 120 -8.35 12.81 -4.81
N GLU A 121 -9.08 13.90 -5.02
CA GLU A 121 -10.51 13.96 -4.65
C GLU A 121 -11.36 12.92 -5.40
N LYS A 122 -11.01 12.63 -6.65
CA LYS A 122 -11.69 11.65 -7.52
C LYS A 122 -10.69 11.02 -8.49
N THR A 123 -11.05 9.88 -9.06
CA THR A 123 -10.27 9.23 -10.12
C THR A 123 -10.49 9.96 -11.45
N TYR A 124 -9.40 10.35 -12.12
CA TYR A 124 -9.45 10.96 -13.46
C TYR A 124 -8.11 10.83 -14.19
N LEU A 125 -8.13 10.97 -15.51
CA LEU A 125 -6.96 10.97 -16.39
C LEU A 125 -6.84 12.38 -16.96
N LYS A 126 -5.67 13.00 -16.78
CA LYS A 126 -5.36 14.30 -17.35
C LYS A 126 -3.96 14.25 -17.94
N ASP A 127 -3.81 14.63 -19.20
CA ASP A 127 -2.50 14.70 -19.87
C ASP A 127 -1.69 13.39 -19.72
N LYS A 128 -2.36 12.24 -19.90
CA LYS A 128 -1.82 10.87 -19.69
C LYS A 128 -1.34 10.53 -18.27
N THR A 129 -1.67 11.38 -17.31
CA THR A 129 -1.44 11.16 -15.88
C THR A 129 -2.73 10.72 -15.20
N LEU A 130 -2.75 9.52 -14.68
CA LEU A 130 -3.86 8.96 -13.92
C LEU A 130 -3.75 9.41 -12.45
N HIS A 131 -4.82 10.01 -11.96
CA HIS A 131 -5.02 10.35 -10.57
C HIS A 131 -6.05 9.38 -9.99
N LEU A 132 -5.78 8.84 -8.80
CA LEU A 132 -6.63 7.85 -8.14
C LEU A 132 -7.34 8.50 -6.94
N ALA A 133 -8.62 8.16 -6.74
CA ALA A 133 -9.43 8.76 -5.68
C ALA A 133 -8.91 8.41 -4.28
N ASN A 134 -9.13 9.33 -3.35
CA ASN A 134 -8.99 9.10 -1.93
C ASN A 134 -10.17 8.23 -1.45
N ILE A 135 -9.89 6.97 -1.12
CA ILE A 135 -10.87 6.00 -0.63
C ILE A 135 -10.67 5.75 0.86
N LYS A 136 -11.71 5.23 1.53
CA LYS A 136 -11.68 4.98 2.97
C LYS A 136 -10.94 3.68 3.29
N SER A 137 -10.51 3.56 4.55
CA SER A 137 -10.06 2.26 5.08
C SER A 137 -11.16 1.22 4.91
N GLY A 138 -10.79 0.02 4.46
CA GLY A 138 -11.74 -1.06 4.16
C GLY A 138 -12.42 -0.96 2.79
N GLU A 139 -12.06 0.03 1.97
CA GLU A 139 -12.47 0.09 0.57
C GLU A 139 -11.34 -0.35 -0.37
N VAL A 140 -11.71 -0.81 -1.56
CA VAL A 140 -10.81 -1.17 -2.65
C VAL A 140 -11.27 -0.47 -3.91
N GLY A 141 -10.38 0.32 -4.52
CA GLY A 141 -10.61 0.93 -5.81
C GLY A 141 -10.12 0.02 -6.94
N ILE A 142 -10.90 -0.10 -8.00
CA ILE A 142 -10.58 -0.85 -9.21
C ILE A 142 -10.65 0.13 -10.38
N VAL A 143 -9.57 0.22 -11.15
CA VAL A 143 -9.47 1.12 -12.30
C VAL A 143 -9.04 0.34 -13.53
N HIS A 144 -9.77 0.53 -14.62
CA HIS A 144 -9.35 0.10 -15.95
C HIS A 144 -9.20 1.34 -16.84
N VAL A 145 -8.05 1.46 -17.50
CA VAL A 145 -7.74 2.53 -18.44
C VAL A 145 -7.50 1.92 -19.82
N GLU A 146 -8.18 2.45 -20.83
CA GLU A 146 -8.00 2.07 -22.24
C GLU A 146 -7.97 3.34 -23.09
N GLY A 147 -6.77 3.74 -23.52
CA GLY A 147 -6.56 4.99 -24.25
C GLY A 147 -6.78 6.21 -23.36
N ASP A 148 -7.91 6.90 -23.56
CA ASP A 148 -8.39 8.03 -22.75
C ASP A 148 -9.66 7.69 -21.94
N MET A 149 -10.18 6.47 -22.10
CA MET A 149 -11.32 5.99 -21.33
C MET A 149 -10.86 5.47 -19.97
N ILE A 150 -11.63 5.80 -18.93
CA ILE A 150 -11.43 5.28 -17.57
C ILE A 150 -12.73 4.68 -17.07
N GLN A 151 -12.62 3.47 -16.52
CA GLN A 151 -13.65 2.89 -15.67
C GLN A 151 -13.10 2.82 -14.25
N HIS A 152 -13.87 3.31 -13.29
CA HIS A 152 -13.48 3.32 -11.88
C HIS A 152 -14.65 2.85 -11.02
N GLN A 153 -14.38 1.91 -10.13
CA GLN A 153 -15.31 1.42 -9.13
C GLN A 153 -14.63 1.38 -7.77
N VAL A 154 -15.38 1.67 -6.72
CA VAL A 154 -14.93 1.52 -5.33
C VAL A 154 -15.85 0.54 -4.65
N HIS A 155 -15.26 -0.48 -4.03
CA HIS A 155 -15.98 -1.54 -3.32
C HIS A 155 -15.62 -1.49 -1.84
N THR A 156 -16.62 -1.44 -0.97
CA THR A 156 -16.41 -1.72 0.45
C THR A 156 -16.23 -3.21 0.65
N VAL A 157 -15.19 -3.62 1.37
CA VAL A 157 -14.94 -5.03 1.66
C VAL A 157 -16.07 -5.57 2.56
N PRO A 158 -16.83 -6.59 2.12
CA PRO A 158 -17.94 -7.09 2.91
C PRO A 158 -17.48 -7.78 4.21
N GLU A 159 -18.20 -7.55 5.30
CA GLU A 159 -17.89 -8.16 6.62
C GLU A 159 -18.07 -9.68 6.68
N HIS A 160 -18.74 -10.30 5.70
CA HIS A 160 -18.92 -11.75 5.68
C HIS A 160 -17.78 -12.48 4.98
N ILE A 161 -16.82 -11.76 4.37
CA ILE A 161 -15.67 -12.39 3.73
C ILE A 161 -14.78 -13.05 4.80
N PRO A 162 -14.46 -14.35 4.65
CA PRO A 162 -13.61 -15.03 5.61
C PRO A 162 -12.20 -14.40 5.59
N PRO A 163 -11.56 -14.22 6.76
CA PRO A 163 -10.18 -13.73 6.81
C PRO A 163 -9.22 -14.79 6.26
N ASP A 164 -8.17 -14.34 5.56
CA ASP A 164 -7.10 -15.23 5.12
C ASP A 164 -6.20 -15.66 6.32
N PRO A 165 -6.06 -16.97 6.59
CA PRO A 165 -5.30 -17.45 7.74
C PRO A 165 -3.79 -17.21 7.60
N SER A 166 -3.24 -17.20 6.38
CA SER A 166 -1.82 -16.94 6.15
C SER A 166 -1.47 -15.50 6.48
N ILE A 167 -2.30 -14.55 6.04
CA ILE A 167 -2.14 -13.13 6.38
C ILE A 167 -2.33 -12.89 7.87
N SER A 168 -3.26 -13.61 8.51
CA SER A 168 -3.43 -13.56 9.97
C SER A 168 -2.15 -13.98 10.69
N GLY A 169 -1.50 -15.06 10.26
CA GLY A 169 -0.21 -15.49 10.79
C GLY A 169 0.92 -14.47 10.55
N THR A 170 0.97 -13.83 9.38
CA THR A 170 1.91 -12.74 9.10
C THR A 170 1.73 -11.56 10.06
N ILE A 171 0.49 -11.19 10.38
CA ILE A 171 0.19 -10.11 11.33
C ILE A 171 0.69 -10.47 12.72
N GLU A 172 0.42 -11.68 13.21
CA GLU A 172 0.92 -12.14 14.51
C GLU A 172 2.45 -12.05 14.59
N PHE A 173 3.14 -12.48 13.53
CA PHE A 173 4.58 -12.35 13.41
C PHE A 173 5.03 -10.89 13.48
N VAL A 174 4.48 -10.00 12.63
CA VAL A 174 4.84 -8.56 12.62
C VAL A 174 4.61 -7.91 13.97
N LEU A 175 3.50 -8.22 14.65
CA LEU A 175 3.21 -7.69 15.99
C LEU A 175 4.19 -8.23 17.03
N SER A 176 4.59 -9.50 16.95
CA SER A 176 5.60 -10.06 17.84
C SER A 176 6.98 -9.40 17.68
N GLU A 177 7.39 -9.13 16.44
CA GLU A 177 8.64 -8.43 16.11
C GLU A 177 8.61 -6.97 16.59
N ALA A 178 7.49 -6.28 16.39
CA ALA A 178 7.31 -4.92 16.92
C ALA A 178 7.44 -4.89 18.45
N ARG A 179 6.84 -5.84 19.17
CA ARG A 179 7.01 -5.96 20.65
C ARG A 179 8.45 -6.25 21.03
N TYR A 180 9.13 -7.13 20.31
CA TYR A 180 10.54 -7.44 20.57
C TYR A 180 11.41 -6.18 20.40
N PHE A 181 11.21 -5.44 19.31
CA PHE A 181 11.94 -4.20 19.03
C PHE A 181 11.70 -3.13 20.09
N GLN A 182 10.44 -2.97 20.54
CA GLN A 182 10.10 -2.05 21.63
C GLN A 182 10.87 -2.39 22.92
N ARG A 183 10.86 -3.66 23.34
CA ARG A 183 11.57 -4.12 24.53
C ARG A 183 13.08 -3.88 24.44
N LYS A 184 13.66 -4.06 23.24
CA LYS A 184 15.08 -3.80 22.99
C LYS A 184 15.40 -2.32 23.16
N LYS A 185 14.67 -1.41 22.49
CA LYS A 185 14.83 0.05 22.64
C LYS A 185 14.70 0.49 24.11
N SER A 186 13.71 -0.04 24.84
CA SER A 186 13.53 0.30 26.26
C SER A 186 14.68 -0.17 27.17
N ARG A 187 15.39 -1.24 26.81
CA ARG A 187 16.58 -1.70 27.57
C ARG A 187 17.79 -0.84 27.29
N GLU A 188 18.03 -0.47 26.04
CA GLU A 188 19.13 0.41 25.63
C GLU A 188 19.02 1.77 26.34
N ASN A 189 17.82 2.36 26.38
CA ASN A 189 17.58 3.64 27.06
C ASN A 189 17.72 3.60 28.59
N ARG A 190 17.70 2.42 29.22
CA ARG A 190 17.94 2.29 30.68
C ARG A 190 19.42 2.19 31.03
N LEU A 191 20.27 1.94 30.04
CA LEU A 191 21.72 1.75 30.20
C LEU A 191 22.52 2.99 29.77
N SER A 192 21.86 3.95 29.11
CA SER A 192 22.38 5.28 28.74
C SER A 192 22.07 6.32 29.82
#